data_AF-A0A8J6AY71-F1
#
_entry.id   AF-A0A8J6AY71-F1
#
_cell.length_a   1.000
_cell.length_b   1.000
_cell.length_c   1.000
_cell.angle_alpha   90.00
_cell.angle_beta   90.00
_cell.angle_gamma   90.00
#
_symmetry.space_group_name_H-M   'P 1'
#
loop_
_entity.id
_entity.type
_entity.pdbx_description
1 polymer ?
#
loop_
_entity_poly.entity_id
_entity_poly.type
_entity_poly.pdbx_seq_one_letter_code
_entity_poly.pdbx_strand_id
1 'polypeptide(L)'
;KSPPPASIDGVFFPKPVEQILANNEANSVPFIIGVNNHECGLRLLLAMNITGLQEGMKRETAEEVLKKLPTLGSFPSTIDLLLDEYIGDETDPAEIRNGFTHLLGDHIFVIPALSVAKYHR
;
A
#
# COMPACT_ATOMS: atom_id res chain seq x y z
N LYS A 1 -9.96 -10.07 -20.14
CA LYS A 1 -8.75 -9.23 -20.31
C LYS A 1 -8.89 -8.07 -19.34
N SER A 2 -7.95 -7.89 -18.41
CA SER A 2 -7.91 -6.69 -17.57
C SER A 2 -7.58 -5.47 -18.43
N PRO A 3 -8.10 -4.27 -18.12
CA PRO A 3 -7.65 -3.05 -18.77
C PRO A 3 -6.15 -2.82 -18.51
N PRO A 4 -5.42 -2.21 -19.45
CA PRO A 4 -4.01 -1.88 -19.23
C PRO A 4 -3.90 -0.89 -18.05
N PRO A 5 -2.80 -0.96 -17.27
CA PRO A 5 -2.56 -0.01 -16.19
C PRO A 5 -2.40 1.41 -16.74
N ALA A 6 -2.62 2.41 -15.89
CA ALA A 6 -2.26 3.79 -16.22
C ALA A 6 -0.76 3.89 -16.52
N SER A 7 -0.40 4.60 -17.59
CA SER A 7 0.99 4.81 -18.01
C SER A 7 1.22 6.26 -18.43
N ILE A 8 2.49 6.68 -18.43
CA ILE A 8 2.89 7.99 -18.94
C ILE A 8 2.79 7.94 -20.47
N ASP A 9 1.70 8.49 -21.00
CA ASP A 9 1.37 8.45 -22.44
C ASP A 9 1.71 9.75 -23.18
N GLY A 10 2.14 10.78 -22.45
CA GLY A 10 2.47 12.09 -23.02
C GLY A 10 1.25 12.95 -23.36
N VAL A 11 0.03 12.44 -23.16
CA VAL A 11 -1.24 13.11 -23.53
C VAL A 11 -2.11 13.29 -22.30
N PHE A 12 -2.58 12.20 -21.69
CA PHE A 12 -3.38 12.25 -20.46
C PHE A 12 -2.46 12.37 -19.24
N PHE A 13 -1.43 11.53 -19.17
CA PHE A 13 -0.35 11.66 -18.19
C PHE A 13 0.92 12.15 -18.92
N PRO A 14 1.15 13.47 -18.98
CA PRO A 14 2.29 14.02 -19.72
C PRO A 14 3.65 13.69 -19.08
N LYS A 15 3.68 13.37 -17.79
CA LYS A 15 4.86 13.04 -16.99
C LYS A 15 4.46 12.28 -15.71
N PRO A 16 5.40 11.82 -14.86
CA PRO A 16 5.07 11.13 -13.62
C PRO A 16 4.14 11.94 -12.72
N VAL A 17 3.17 11.27 -12.09
CA VAL A 17 2.13 11.90 -11.26
C VAL A 17 2.76 12.69 -10.11
N GLU A 18 3.84 12.18 -9.54
CA GLU A 18 4.59 12.83 -8.47
C GLU A 18 5.10 14.22 -8.89
N GLN A 19 5.53 14.38 -10.15
CA GLN A 19 5.98 15.66 -10.69
C GLN A 19 4.81 16.61 -10.96
N ILE A 20 3.69 16.09 -11.46
CA ILE A 20 2.47 16.89 -11.70
C ILE A 20 1.97 17.47 -10.37
N LEU A 21 1.93 16.64 -9.33
CA LEU A 21 1.53 17.03 -7.98
C LEU A 21 2.51 18.04 -7.37
N ALA A 22 3.82 17.76 -7.41
CA ALA A 22 4.84 18.64 -6.82
C ALA A 22 4.94 20.02 -7.49
N ASN A 23 4.61 20.12 -8.78
CA ASN A 23 4.65 21.37 -9.52
C ASN A 23 3.31 22.15 -9.50
N ASN A 24 2.29 21.67 -8.77
CA ASN A 24 0.94 22.23 -8.76
C ASN A 24 0.32 22.33 -10.18
N GLU A 25 0.58 21.35 -11.02
CA GLU A 25 0.06 21.30 -12.40
C GLU A 25 -1.25 20.50 -12.52
N ALA A 26 -1.73 19.95 -11.39
CA ALA A 26 -3.06 19.36 -11.30
C ALA A 26 -4.14 20.46 -11.21
N ASN A 27 -5.38 20.12 -11.57
CA ASN A 27 -6.51 21.05 -11.49
C ASN A 27 -6.77 21.47 -10.03
N SER A 28 -6.73 22.78 -9.76
CA SER A 28 -7.05 23.33 -8.44
C SER A 28 -8.57 23.46 -8.27
N VAL A 29 -9.21 22.34 -7.97
CA VAL A 29 -10.64 22.24 -7.64
C VAL A 29 -10.82 21.72 -6.21
N PRO A 30 -11.96 21.97 -5.55
CA PRO A 30 -12.25 21.34 -4.26
C PRO A 30 -12.14 19.81 -4.38
N PHE A 31 -11.30 19.22 -3.53
CA PHE A 31 -10.98 17.80 -3.54
C PHE A 31 -11.14 17.23 -2.14
N ILE A 32 -11.83 16.09 -2.03
CA ILE A 32 -12.02 15.35 -0.78
C ILE A 32 -11.33 14.01 -0.95
N ILE A 33 -10.43 13.71 -0.03
CA ILE A 33 -9.78 12.41 0.09
C ILE A 33 -9.95 11.90 1.51
N GLY A 34 -10.15 10.59 1.64
CA GLY A 34 -10.36 9.92 2.91
C GLY A 34 -9.86 8.50 2.86
N VAL A 35 -9.69 7.93 4.04
CA VAL A 35 -9.29 6.54 4.27
C VAL A 35 -10.22 5.93 5.31
N ASN A 36 -10.29 4.60 5.34
CA ASN A 36 -10.96 3.82 6.36
C ASN A 36 -9.93 3.21 7.32
N ASN A 37 -10.39 2.69 8.46
CA ASN A 37 -9.49 2.17 9.50
C ASN A 37 -8.86 0.81 9.16
N HIS A 38 -9.38 0.09 8.17
CA HIS A 38 -8.96 -1.27 7.84
C HIS A 38 -8.93 -1.46 6.32
N GLU A 39 -8.10 -0.68 5.64
CA GLU A 39 -8.06 -0.58 4.17
C GLU A 39 -7.70 -1.91 3.52
N CYS A 40 -6.78 -2.62 4.15
CA CYS A 40 -6.41 -3.98 3.81
C CYS A 40 -7.09 -5.00 4.73
N GLY A 41 -8.34 -4.74 5.10
CA GLY A 41 -9.18 -5.70 5.79
C GLY A 41 -9.40 -6.99 4.97
N LEU A 42 -9.99 -7.99 5.62
CA LEU A 42 -10.08 -9.37 5.11
C LEU A 42 -10.55 -9.48 3.65
N ARG A 43 -11.53 -8.67 3.21
CA ARG A 43 -12.10 -8.76 1.85
C ARG A 43 -11.10 -8.44 0.74
N LEU A 44 -10.30 -7.40 0.88
CA LEU A 44 -9.37 -6.98 -0.18
C LEU A 44 -8.25 -8.00 -0.33
N LEU A 45 -7.66 -8.43 0.80
CA LEU A 45 -6.56 -9.37 0.79
C LEU A 45 -6.98 -10.78 0.35
N LEU A 46 -8.23 -11.19 0.64
CA LEU A 46 -8.81 -12.41 0.07
C LEU A 46 -8.92 -12.34 -1.46
N ALA A 47 -9.32 -11.19 -2.02
CA ALA A 47 -9.36 -11.01 -3.48
C ALA A 47 -7.96 -11.05 -4.12
N MET A 48 -6.91 -10.73 -3.36
CA MET A 48 -5.51 -10.83 -3.77
C MET A 48 -4.92 -12.24 -3.57
N ASN A 49 -5.72 -13.19 -3.07
CA ASN A 49 -5.31 -14.57 -2.80
C ASN A 49 -4.13 -14.68 -1.81
N ILE A 50 -4.11 -13.82 -0.79
CA ILE A 50 -3.12 -13.87 0.30
C ILE A 50 -3.56 -14.91 1.34
N THR A 51 -2.64 -15.81 1.71
CA THR A 51 -2.85 -16.89 2.69
C THR A 51 -2.63 -16.41 4.13
N GLY A 52 -3.16 -17.11 5.14
CA GLY A 52 -2.93 -16.75 6.56
C GLY A 52 -3.87 -15.67 7.11
N LEU A 53 -4.93 -15.31 6.37
CA LEU A 53 -5.81 -14.21 6.78
C LEU A 53 -6.91 -14.64 7.75
N GLN A 54 -7.44 -15.87 7.64
CA GLN A 54 -8.52 -16.34 8.51
C GLN A 54 -7.98 -17.02 9.77
N GLU A 55 -6.94 -17.83 9.61
CA GLU A 55 -6.31 -18.68 10.60
C GLU A 55 -5.17 -18.01 11.38
N GLY A 56 -4.78 -16.80 10.98
CA GLY A 56 -3.58 -16.12 11.48
C GLY A 56 -2.38 -16.33 10.55
N MET A 57 -1.37 -15.48 10.70
CA MET A 57 -0.25 -15.38 9.78
C MET A 57 1.06 -15.63 10.52
N LYS A 58 2.00 -16.30 9.86
CA LYS A 58 3.39 -16.38 10.32
C LYS A 58 4.20 -15.22 9.76
N ARG A 59 5.21 -14.77 10.48
CA ARG A 59 6.09 -13.68 10.04
C ARG A 59 6.75 -13.97 8.69
N GLU A 60 7.16 -15.21 8.44
CA GLU A 60 7.74 -15.62 7.16
C GLU A 60 6.72 -15.52 6.02
N THR A 61 5.45 -15.83 6.28
CA THR A 61 4.37 -15.67 5.29
C THR A 61 4.14 -14.20 4.96
N ALA A 62 4.15 -13.32 5.97
CA ALA A 62 4.07 -11.88 5.75
C ALA A 62 5.22 -11.39 4.86
N GLU A 63 6.46 -11.77 5.19
CA GLU A 63 7.66 -11.43 4.42
C GLU A 63 7.59 -11.90 2.96
N GLU A 64 7.19 -13.15 2.73
CA GLU A 64 7.04 -13.70 1.38
C GLU A 64 6.02 -12.92 0.55
N VAL A 65 4.91 -12.51 1.16
CA VAL A 65 3.89 -11.72 0.47
C VAL A 65 4.43 -10.32 0.15
N LEU A 66 5.11 -9.65 1.09
CA LEU A 66 5.71 -8.34 0.85
C LEU A 66 6.75 -8.38 -0.28
N LYS A 67 7.56 -9.44 -0.35
CA LYS A 67 8.53 -9.66 -1.44
C LYS A 67 7.88 -9.84 -2.82
N LYS A 68 6.66 -10.37 -2.86
CA LYS A 68 5.89 -10.59 -4.11
C LYS A 68 5.12 -9.34 -4.56
N LEU A 69 4.92 -8.35 -3.69
CA LEU A 69 4.23 -7.12 -4.05
C LEU A 69 5.13 -6.23 -4.94
N PRO A 70 4.66 -5.78 -6.12
CA PRO A 70 5.49 -5.00 -7.04
C PRO A 70 6.11 -3.72 -6.43
N THR A 71 5.40 -3.09 -5.49
CA THR A 71 5.82 -1.82 -4.87
C THR A 71 6.87 -2.01 -3.76
N LEU A 72 6.74 -3.08 -2.95
CA LEU A 72 7.64 -3.35 -1.81
C LEU A 72 8.76 -4.33 -2.16
N GLY A 73 8.48 -5.34 -2.99
CA GLY A 73 9.47 -6.33 -3.43
C GLY A 73 10.62 -5.73 -4.23
N SER A 74 10.46 -4.52 -4.77
CA SER A 74 11.52 -3.74 -5.42
C SER A 74 12.56 -3.19 -4.43
N PHE A 75 12.27 -3.21 -3.12
CA PHE A 75 13.16 -2.73 -2.05
C PHE A 75 13.30 -3.77 -0.92
N PRO A 76 13.93 -4.93 -1.19
CA PRO A 76 14.00 -6.03 -0.23
C PRO A 76 14.65 -5.66 1.10
N SER A 77 15.64 -4.75 1.07
CA SER A 77 16.34 -4.26 2.27
C SER A 77 15.44 -3.50 3.25
N THR A 78 14.27 -3.05 2.81
CA THR A 78 13.31 -2.31 3.64
C THR A 78 12.27 -3.23 4.28
N ILE A 79 12.10 -4.45 3.76
CA ILE A 79 11.04 -5.37 4.22
C ILE A 79 11.27 -5.76 5.67
N ASP A 80 12.49 -6.10 6.07
CA ASP A 80 12.81 -6.49 7.45
C ASP A 80 12.52 -5.34 8.42
N LEU A 81 12.90 -4.11 8.06
CA LEU A 81 12.62 -2.91 8.85
C LEU A 81 11.10 -2.68 9.02
N LEU A 82 10.31 -2.89 7.97
CA LEU A 82 8.86 -2.75 8.05
C LEU A 82 8.22 -3.85 8.92
N LEU A 83 8.71 -5.09 8.81
CA LEU A 83 8.23 -6.18 9.66
C LEU A 83 8.63 -5.95 11.12
N ASP A 84 9.80 -5.40 11.40
CA ASP A 84 10.20 -5.02 12.75
C ASP A 84 9.33 -3.90 13.31
N GLU A 85 9.02 -2.88 12.52
CA GLU A 85 8.18 -1.75 12.93
C GLU A 85 6.72 -2.17 13.22
N TYR A 86 6.11 -2.99 12.35
CA TYR A 86 4.69 -3.32 12.44
C TYR A 86 4.37 -4.61 13.21
N ILE A 87 5.34 -5.52 13.33
CA ILE A 87 5.15 -6.85 13.95
C ILE A 87 6.11 -7.05 15.13
N GLY A 88 7.34 -6.53 15.05
CA GLY A 88 8.35 -6.71 16.10
C GLY A 88 8.61 -8.18 16.44
N ASP A 89 8.76 -8.48 17.73
CA ASP A 89 8.97 -9.84 18.25
C ASP A 89 7.65 -10.60 18.51
N GLU A 90 6.53 -10.17 17.93
CA GLU A 90 5.23 -10.82 18.14
C GLU A 90 5.22 -12.26 17.61
N THR A 91 4.55 -13.14 18.35
CA THR A 91 4.47 -14.58 18.07
C THR A 91 3.04 -15.07 17.90
N ASP A 92 2.04 -14.32 18.37
CA ASP A 92 0.63 -14.66 18.15
C ASP A 92 0.26 -14.49 16.66
N PRO A 93 -0.21 -15.55 15.98
CA PRO A 93 -0.51 -15.48 14.55
C PRO A 93 -1.60 -14.46 14.19
N ALA A 94 -2.55 -14.18 15.07
CA ALA A 94 -3.60 -13.20 14.80
C ALA A 94 -3.04 -11.78 14.88
N GLU A 95 -2.16 -11.50 15.83
CA GLU A 95 -1.50 -10.19 15.95
C GLU A 95 -0.48 -9.94 14.83
N ILE A 96 0.29 -10.96 14.42
CA ILE A 96 1.16 -10.87 13.23
C ILE A 96 0.32 -10.50 11.99
N ARG A 97 -0.83 -11.14 11.81
CA ARG A 97 -1.74 -10.81 10.70
C ARG A 97 -2.22 -9.36 10.81
N ASN A 98 -2.64 -8.91 12.00
CA ASN A 98 -3.14 -7.55 12.21
C ASN A 98 -2.06 -6.51 11.83
N GLY A 99 -0.82 -6.69 12.33
CA GLY A 99 0.33 -5.86 11.98
C GLY A 99 0.60 -5.83 10.47
N PHE A 100 0.59 -7.00 9.83
CA PHE A 100 0.72 -7.12 8.37
C PHE A 100 -0.37 -6.35 7.61
N THR A 101 -1.63 -6.43 8.04
CA THR A 101 -2.73 -5.70 7.39
C THR A 101 -2.64 -4.19 7.58
N HIS A 102 -2.14 -3.71 8.72
CA HIS A 102 -1.88 -2.29 8.94
C HIS A 102 -0.75 -1.79 8.05
N LEU A 103 0.36 -2.53 7.96
CA LEU A 103 1.47 -2.22 7.06
C LEU A 103 0.98 -2.04 5.62
N LEU A 104 0.20 -2.99 5.11
CA LEU A 104 -0.35 -2.88 3.76
C LEU A 104 -1.34 -1.73 3.60
N GLY A 105 -2.21 -1.51 4.59
CA GLY A 105 -3.16 -0.40 4.58
C GLY A 105 -2.46 0.95 4.49
N ASP A 106 -1.42 1.14 5.31
CA ASP A 106 -0.65 2.37 5.33
C ASP A 106 0.13 2.58 4.03
N HIS A 107 0.78 1.54 3.52
CA HIS A 107 1.57 1.60 2.29
C HIS A 107 0.73 1.84 1.03
N ILE A 108 -0.43 1.19 0.92
CA ILE A 108 -1.25 1.24 -0.31
C ILE A 108 -2.23 2.41 -0.30
N PHE A 109 -2.75 2.81 0.86
CA PHE A 109 -3.84 3.79 0.96
C PHE A 109 -3.47 5.03 1.77
N VAL A 110 -3.04 4.89 3.02
CA VAL A 110 -2.89 6.05 3.92
C VAL A 110 -1.77 6.98 3.49
N ILE A 111 -0.56 6.47 3.29
CA ILE A 111 0.60 7.28 2.91
C ILE A 111 0.40 7.94 1.53
N PRO A 112 -0.07 7.23 0.48
CA PRO A 112 -0.40 7.86 -0.80
C PRO A 112 -1.49 8.93 -0.67
N ALA A 113 -2.56 8.67 0.08
CA ALA A 113 -3.65 9.62 0.27
C ALA A 113 -3.17 10.90 0.96
N LEU A 114 -2.39 10.78 2.03
CA LEU A 114 -1.81 11.92 2.72
C LEU A 114 -0.84 12.70 1.84
N SER A 115 -0.05 12.01 1.02
CA SER A 115 0.87 12.64 0.08
C SER A 115 0.12 13.48 -0.95
N VAL A 116 -0.92 12.92 -1.57
CA VAL A 116 -1.79 13.67 -2.52
C VAL A 116 -2.48 14.83 -1.83
N ALA A 117 -3.04 14.62 -0.63
CA ALA A 117 -3.69 15.68 0.15
C ALA A 117 -2.73 16.83 0.47
N LYS A 118 -1.46 16.54 0.72
CA LYS A 118 -0.43 17.55 1.00
C LYS A 118 -0.07 18.37 -0.24
N TYR A 119 0.02 17.73 -1.41
CA TYR A 119 0.30 18.43 -2.67
C TYR A 119 -0.90 19.23 -3.19
N HIS A 120 -2.13 18.85 -2.83
CA HIS A 120 -3.34 19.55 -3.25
C HIS A 120 -3.68 20.79 -2.39
N ARG A 121 -2.87 21.08 -1.36
CA ARG A 121 -2.99 22.30 -0.55
C ARG A 121 -2.36 23.49 -1.27
#